data_AF-A0A9P1CAV3-F1
#
_entry.id   AF-A0A9P1CAV3-F1
#
_cell.length_a   1.000
_cell.length_b   1.000
_cell.length_c   1.000
_cell.angle_alpha   90.00
_cell.angle_beta   90.00
_cell.angle_gamma   90.00
#
_symmetry.space_group_name_H-M   'P 1'
#
loop_
_entity.id
_entity.type
_entity.pdbx_description
1 polymer ?
#
loop_
_entity_poly.entity_id
_entity_poly.type
_entity_poly.pdbx_seq_one_letter_code
_entity_poly.pdbx_strand_id
1 'polypeptide(L)'
;MPYGFPEEHRVGTKQLAPKLPGFATASVLVAEIGSLPTVLLISKVVADFGRGELAQSAVRFEAVDYSLEDYLAKSFYKTASLLAAACHAAALLSRPQSSPDAEECQNCYRFGAYIGLAFQVVDDILDFIATEEELGKPALADLKEGNLGAPVLFAAQDGALPEKHRQELLQAIDRRLSRDGDLELVKRLVDEGKGVEKSKALARRFVDLASLELDKLDPGEARAGMRLFAEYAKAKPAVLSNERNGEIYMARSEPGSRDGWMRHPITGRVELWEDHGQTPKCIAQFYQPGTIALRCPGEPPKWMYGEEEDT
;
A
#
# COMPACT_ATOMS: atom_id res chain seq x y z
N MET A 1 -1.32 -7.91 17.49
CA MET A 1 -0.96 -6.49 17.62
C MET A 1 0.17 -6.28 16.64
N PRO A 2 0.07 -5.40 15.63
CA PRO A 2 1.23 -5.10 14.84
C PRO A 2 2.02 -4.03 15.59
N TYR A 3 3.21 -4.43 16.06
CA TYR A 3 4.27 -3.60 16.64
C TYR A 3 3.98 -3.05 18.05
N GLY A 4 4.51 -3.75 19.06
CA GLY A 4 4.37 -3.47 20.50
C GLY A 4 4.98 -2.16 21.00
N PHE A 5 4.55 -1.03 20.44
CA PHE A 5 4.63 0.25 21.12
C PHE A 5 3.50 0.32 22.15
N PRO A 6 3.78 0.69 23.41
CA PRO A 6 2.72 0.95 24.38
C PRO A 6 1.86 2.10 23.86
N GLU A 7 0.53 1.96 23.93
CA GLU A 7 -0.37 3.10 23.83
C GLU A 7 0.12 4.20 24.78
N GLU A 8 0.17 5.46 24.32
CA GLU A 8 0.53 6.62 25.15
C GLU A 8 -0.50 6.92 26.27
N HIS A 9 -1.38 5.97 26.58
CA HIS A 9 -2.38 6.04 27.63
C HIS A 9 -2.00 5.17 28.83
N ARG A 10 -0.84 5.45 29.43
CA ARG A 10 -0.60 5.17 30.85
C ARG A 10 0.39 6.16 31.44
N VAL A 11 -0.16 7.16 32.13
CA VAL A 11 0.59 8.14 32.92
C VAL A 11 1.30 7.42 34.08
N GLY A 12 2.63 7.49 34.09
CA GLY A 12 3.50 7.05 35.18
C GLY A 12 4.68 8.00 35.30
N THR A 13 4.70 8.75 36.39
CA THR A 13 5.65 9.82 36.76
C THR A 13 7.14 9.50 36.56
N LYS A 14 7.85 10.30 35.72
CA LYS A 14 9.16 10.95 36.01
C LYS A 14 9.65 11.76 34.78
N GLN A 15 9.84 13.07 35.00
CA GLN A 15 10.47 14.07 34.11
C GLN A 15 10.00 14.14 32.64
N LEU A 16 8.90 14.86 32.40
CA LEU A 16 8.58 15.38 31.07
C LEU A 16 9.40 16.66 30.81
N ALA A 17 10.47 16.56 30.01
CA ALA A 17 10.69 17.61 29.03
C ALA A 17 9.52 17.53 28.03
N PRO A 18 8.85 18.64 27.65
CA PRO A 18 7.74 18.57 26.71
C PRO A 18 8.29 18.15 25.34
N LYS A 19 8.23 16.87 25.03
CA LYS A 19 8.36 16.40 23.64
C LYS A 19 7.15 16.96 22.90
N LEU A 20 7.38 17.82 21.90
CA LEU A 20 6.30 18.21 21.00
C LEU A 20 5.65 16.93 20.45
N PRO A 21 4.31 16.82 20.41
CA PRO A 21 3.63 15.70 19.78
C PRO A 21 4.18 15.44 18.37
N GLY A 22 4.21 14.19 17.92
CA GLY A 22 4.84 13.82 16.64
C GLY A 22 4.41 14.68 15.44
N PHE A 23 3.11 15.01 15.34
CA PHE A 23 2.58 15.92 14.32
C PHE A 23 3.09 17.36 14.43
N ALA A 24 3.23 17.86 15.66
CA ALA A 24 3.74 19.21 15.88
C ALA A 24 5.23 19.29 15.50
N THR A 25 6.02 18.27 15.86
CA THR A 25 7.43 18.15 15.46
C THR A 25 7.56 18.06 13.94
N ALA A 26 6.78 17.19 13.28
CA ALA A 26 6.79 17.05 11.82
C ALA A 26 6.41 18.35 11.11
N SER A 27 5.42 19.09 11.62
CA SER A 27 5.02 20.39 11.06
C SER A 27 6.13 21.43 11.14
N VAL A 28 6.88 21.47 12.25
CA VAL A 28 8.06 22.35 12.40
C VAL A 28 9.12 21.98 11.38
N LEU A 29 9.47 20.69 11.27
CA LEU A 29 10.49 20.22 10.32
C LEU A 29 10.11 20.55 8.87
N VAL A 30 8.84 20.37 8.50
CA VAL A 30 8.36 20.71 7.14
C VAL A 30 8.43 22.22 6.87
N ALA A 31 8.16 23.06 7.87
CA ALA A 31 8.29 24.51 7.74
C ALA A 31 9.75 24.96 7.59
N GLU A 32 10.68 24.31 8.31
CA GLU A 32 12.12 24.59 8.26
C GLU A 32 12.75 24.31 6.88
N ILE A 33 12.13 23.46 6.06
CA ILE A 33 12.54 23.23 4.66
C ILE A 33 12.49 24.52 3.83
N GLY A 34 11.64 25.49 4.21
CA GLY A 34 11.54 26.78 3.51
C GLY A 34 10.83 26.71 2.15
N SER A 35 10.15 25.59 1.84
CA SER A 35 9.39 25.41 0.59
C SER A 35 7.89 25.58 0.86
N LEU A 36 7.33 26.75 0.54
CA LEU A 36 5.90 27.01 0.70
C LEU A 36 5.01 25.98 -0.02
N PRO A 37 5.29 25.56 -1.27
CA PRO A 37 4.46 24.56 -1.91
C PRO A 37 4.51 23.20 -1.19
N THR A 38 5.66 22.81 -0.62
CA THR A 38 5.78 21.60 0.22
C THR A 38 4.93 21.70 1.49
N VAL A 39 4.99 22.85 2.19
CA VAL A 39 4.18 23.11 3.38
C VAL A 39 2.70 23.01 3.07
N LEU A 40 2.24 23.61 1.96
CA LEU A 40 0.84 23.54 1.52
C LEU A 40 0.42 22.11 1.18
N LEU A 41 1.29 21.36 0.52
CA LEU A 41 1.03 19.97 0.14
C LEU A 41 0.86 19.07 1.37
N ILE A 42 1.75 19.15 2.35
CA ILE A 42 1.63 18.38 3.61
C ILE A 42 0.43 18.84 4.44
N SER A 43 0.15 20.13 4.49
CA SER A 43 -1.04 20.66 5.19
C SER A 43 -2.34 20.10 4.59
N LYS A 44 -2.38 19.93 3.26
CA LYS A 44 -3.51 19.27 2.58
C LYS A 44 -3.67 17.82 3.00
N VAL A 45 -2.58 17.07 3.20
CA VAL A 45 -2.64 15.69 3.71
C VAL A 45 -3.28 15.64 5.09
N VAL A 46 -2.94 16.57 5.98
CA VAL A 46 -3.57 16.64 7.33
C VAL A 46 -5.08 16.87 7.21
N ALA A 47 -5.50 17.76 6.31
CA ALA A 47 -6.93 17.97 6.04
C ALA A 47 -7.60 16.73 5.41
N ASP A 48 -6.90 16.04 4.50
CA ASP A 48 -7.35 14.81 3.85
C ASP A 48 -7.53 13.68 4.88
N PHE A 49 -6.63 13.53 5.86
CA PHE A 49 -6.82 12.59 6.97
C PHE A 49 -8.11 12.88 7.75
N GLY A 50 -8.38 14.16 8.07
CA GLY A 50 -9.64 14.55 8.70
C GLY A 50 -10.86 14.16 7.86
N ARG A 51 -10.80 14.34 6.53
CA ARG A 51 -11.87 13.90 5.61
C ARG A 51 -12.03 12.38 5.59
N GLY A 52 -10.93 11.62 5.61
CA GLY A 52 -10.94 10.17 5.67
C GLY A 52 -11.62 9.63 6.93
N GLU A 53 -11.32 10.21 8.09
CA GLU A 53 -11.94 9.84 9.38
C GLU A 53 -13.44 10.19 9.43
N LEU A 54 -13.83 11.33 8.87
CA LEU A 54 -15.24 11.72 8.76
C LEU A 54 -16.01 10.79 7.81
N ALA A 55 -15.44 10.49 6.63
CA ALA A 55 -16.03 9.54 5.68
C ALA A 55 -16.17 8.15 6.31
N GLN A 56 -15.16 7.68 7.06
CA GLN A 56 -15.24 6.42 7.80
C GLN A 56 -16.37 6.42 8.83
N SER A 57 -16.56 7.53 9.54
CA SER A 57 -17.61 7.66 10.56
C SER A 57 -19.02 7.70 9.96
N ALA A 58 -19.20 8.28 8.78
CA ALA A 58 -20.48 8.35 8.08
C ALA A 58 -20.92 6.99 7.51
N VAL A 59 -19.99 6.17 7.03
CA VAL A 59 -20.26 4.85 6.43
C VAL A 59 -20.73 3.80 7.46
N ARG A 60 -20.44 4.01 8.75
CA ARG A 60 -20.83 3.10 9.86
C ARG A 60 -22.33 2.89 10.02
N PHE A 61 -23.17 3.62 9.28
CA PHE A 61 -24.61 3.64 9.45
C PHE A 61 -25.39 2.82 8.42
N GLU A 62 -24.89 2.56 7.19
CA GLU A 62 -25.66 1.86 6.14
C GLU A 62 -24.73 1.08 5.17
N ALA A 63 -24.64 -0.26 5.31
CA ALA A 63 -23.77 -1.07 4.43
C ALA A 63 -24.27 -1.18 2.99
N VAL A 64 -25.56 -0.92 2.77
CA VAL A 64 -26.24 -1.03 1.48
C VAL A 64 -25.81 0.06 0.50
N ASP A 65 -25.40 1.23 0.99
CA ASP A 65 -25.09 2.40 0.16
C ASP A 65 -23.58 2.66 0.00
N TYR A 66 -22.71 1.80 0.56
CA TYR A 66 -21.28 1.97 0.45
C TYR A 66 -20.72 1.41 -0.88
N SER A 67 -20.33 2.31 -1.78
CA SER A 67 -19.83 1.96 -3.10
C SER A 67 -18.32 1.68 -3.12
N LEU A 68 -17.83 1.08 -4.22
CA LEU A 68 -16.40 0.92 -4.43
C LEU A 68 -15.71 2.29 -4.57
N GLU A 69 -16.41 3.28 -5.12
CA GLU A 69 -15.96 4.65 -5.24
C GLU A 69 -15.75 5.31 -3.87
N ASP A 70 -16.68 5.12 -2.93
CA ASP A 70 -16.56 5.63 -1.55
C ASP A 70 -15.40 4.95 -0.81
N TYR A 71 -15.22 3.65 -1.05
CA TYR A 71 -14.06 2.89 -0.58
C TYR A 71 -12.74 3.47 -1.10
N LEU A 72 -12.64 3.73 -2.39
CA LEU A 72 -11.43 4.30 -2.99
C LEU A 72 -11.17 5.72 -2.51
N ALA A 73 -12.21 6.54 -2.35
CA ALA A 73 -12.09 7.89 -1.80
C ALA A 73 -11.58 7.87 -0.36
N LYS A 74 -12.16 7.03 0.50
CA LYS A 74 -11.69 6.83 1.89
C LYS A 74 -10.23 6.34 1.91
N SER A 75 -9.91 5.33 1.12
CA SER A 75 -8.56 4.75 1.01
C SER A 75 -7.54 5.78 0.52
N PHE A 76 -7.96 6.65 -0.41
CA PHE A 76 -7.14 7.76 -0.87
C PHE A 76 -6.84 8.71 0.28
N TYR A 77 -7.87 9.19 0.98
CA TYR A 77 -7.70 10.17 2.05
C TYR A 77 -6.86 9.64 3.21
N LYS A 78 -7.09 8.39 3.64
CA LYS A 78 -6.43 7.79 4.80
C LYS A 78 -4.98 7.39 4.56
N THR A 79 -4.69 6.88 3.36
CA THR A 79 -3.40 6.22 3.09
C THR A 79 -2.70 6.82 1.88
N ALA A 80 -3.38 6.91 0.73
CA ALA A 80 -2.72 7.27 -0.51
C ALA A 80 -2.32 8.74 -0.63
N SER A 81 -3.04 9.65 0.02
CA SER A 81 -2.80 11.09 0.03
C SER A 81 -1.40 11.42 0.58
N LEU A 82 -0.98 10.73 1.64
CA LEU A 82 0.34 10.88 2.24
C LEU A 82 1.45 10.42 1.29
N LEU A 83 1.30 9.24 0.67
CA LEU A 83 2.30 8.73 -0.27
C LEU A 83 2.39 9.61 -1.52
N ALA A 84 1.26 10.07 -2.04
CA ALA A 84 1.19 11.00 -3.15
C ALA A 84 1.91 12.31 -2.83
N ALA A 85 1.63 12.88 -1.67
CA ALA A 85 2.27 14.11 -1.21
C ALA A 85 3.77 13.91 -0.96
N ALA A 86 4.19 12.79 -0.38
CA ALA A 86 5.61 12.50 -0.14
C ALA A 86 6.40 12.41 -1.46
N CYS A 87 5.89 11.67 -2.45
CA CYS A 87 6.54 11.54 -3.76
C CYS A 87 6.60 12.89 -4.49
N HIS A 88 5.52 13.67 -4.43
CA HIS A 88 5.46 15.00 -5.03
C HIS A 88 6.41 15.98 -4.32
N ALA A 89 6.44 16.01 -2.99
CA ALA A 89 7.36 16.85 -2.22
C ALA A 89 8.83 16.52 -2.55
N ALA A 90 9.18 15.24 -2.63
CA ALA A 90 10.53 14.81 -3.01
C ALA A 90 10.91 15.31 -4.41
N ALA A 91 10.01 15.18 -5.38
CA ALA A 91 10.21 15.70 -6.74
C ALA A 91 10.37 17.23 -6.76
N LEU A 92 9.53 17.94 -6.01
CA LEU A 92 9.55 19.40 -5.91
C LEU A 92 10.87 19.91 -5.30
N LEU A 93 11.33 19.30 -4.21
CA LEU A 93 12.54 19.70 -3.50
C LEU A 93 13.83 19.36 -4.27
N SER A 94 13.78 18.37 -5.16
CA SER A 94 14.91 17.97 -5.99
C SER A 94 15.11 18.89 -7.22
N ARG A 95 14.22 19.85 -7.44
CA ARG A 95 14.22 20.72 -8.61
C ARG A 95 14.59 22.17 -8.27
N PRO A 96 15.11 22.93 -9.24
CA PRO A 96 15.19 24.38 -9.13
C PRO A 96 13.80 24.99 -8.92
N GLN A 97 13.71 25.98 -8.03
CA GLN A 97 12.46 26.63 -7.61
C GLN A 97 11.70 27.38 -8.73
N SER A 98 12.27 27.48 -9.94
CA SER A 98 11.68 28.19 -11.08
C SER A 98 10.59 27.41 -11.83
N SER A 99 10.31 26.14 -11.47
CA SER A 99 9.26 25.33 -12.11
C SER A 99 8.58 24.34 -11.13
N PRO A 100 7.76 24.85 -10.19
CA PRO A 100 7.08 24.02 -9.20
C PRO A 100 5.96 23.13 -9.78
N ASP A 101 5.33 23.54 -10.88
CA ASP A 101 4.25 22.81 -11.57
C ASP A 101 4.74 21.92 -12.71
N ALA A 102 5.94 21.37 -12.58
CA ALA A 102 6.47 20.45 -13.58
C ALA A 102 5.60 19.18 -13.65
N GLU A 103 5.29 18.73 -14.87
CA GLU A 103 4.51 17.49 -15.10
C GLU A 103 5.13 16.28 -14.38
N GLU A 104 6.45 16.26 -14.22
CA GLU A 104 7.16 15.22 -13.44
C GLU A 104 6.73 15.18 -11.97
N CYS A 105 6.52 16.34 -11.33
CA CYS A 105 6.02 16.41 -9.96
C CYS A 105 4.62 15.77 -9.85
N GLN A 106 3.78 15.99 -10.87
CA GLN A 106 2.44 15.38 -10.97
C GLN A 106 2.49 13.88 -11.28
N ASN A 107 3.44 13.44 -12.12
CA ASN A 107 3.72 12.00 -12.33
C ASN A 107 4.09 11.32 -11.01
N CYS A 108 4.99 11.94 -10.21
CA CYS A 108 5.36 11.44 -8.88
C CYS A 108 4.18 11.42 -7.90
N TYR A 109 3.32 12.46 -7.92
CA TYR A 109 2.10 12.48 -7.12
C TYR A 109 1.18 11.31 -7.47
N ARG A 110 0.87 11.12 -8.76
CA ARG A 110 -0.01 10.05 -9.23
C ARG A 110 0.58 8.66 -8.95
N PHE A 111 1.89 8.50 -9.13
CA PHE A 111 2.60 7.30 -8.70
C PHE A 111 2.34 6.98 -7.22
N GLY A 112 2.59 7.93 -6.32
CA GLY A 112 2.40 7.73 -4.88
C GLY A 112 0.94 7.44 -4.52
N ALA A 113 -0.01 8.11 -5.19
CA ALA A 113 -1.44 7.87 -5.01
C ALA A 113 -1.83 6.43 -5.41
N TYR A 114 -1.41 5.97 -6.58
CA TYR A 114 -1.72 4.62 -7.02
C TYR A 114 -1.07 3.55 -6.16
N ILE A 115 0.19 3.75 -5.74
CA ILE A 115 0.85 2.83 -4.82
C ILE A 115 0.14 2.79 -3.46
N GLY A 116 -0.24 3.94 -2.91
CA GLY A 116 -0.98 3.99 -1.65
C GLY A 116 -2.34 3.28 -1.72
N LEU A 117 -3.06 3.40 -2.83
CA LEU A 117 -4.30 2.66 -3.06
C LEU A 117 -4.04 1.15 -3.17
N ALA A 118 -2.99 0.73 -3.88
CA ALA A 118 -2.60 -0.68 -3.96
C ALA A 118 -2.27 -1.25 -2.57
N PHE A 119 -1.53 -0.50 -1.74
CA PHE A 119 -1.22 -0.89 -0.37
C PHE A 119 -2.47 -1.12 0.47
N GLN A 120 -3.44 -0.20 0.42
CA GLN A 120 -4.68 -0.35 1.19
C GLN A 120 -5.47 -1.59 0.75
N VAL A 121 -5.60 -1.83 -0.55
CA VAL A 121 -6.31 -3.02 -1.05
C VAL A 121 -5.59 -4.31 -0.63
N VAL A 122 -4.26 -4.32 -0.63
CA VAL A 122 -3.48 -5.47 -0.16
C VAL A 122 -3.66 -5.70 1.34
N ASP A 123 -3.70 -4.64 2.13
CA ASP A 123 -3.94 -4.69 3.58
C ASP A 123 -5.31 -5.30 3.89
N ASP A 124 -6.37 -4.82 3.21
CA ASP A 124 -7.72 -5.37 3.34
C ASP A 124 -7.81 -6.86 2.97
N ILE A 125 -7.04 -7.30 1.96
CA ILE A 125 -7.00 -8.72 1.60
C ILE A 125 -6.32 -9.52 2.70
N LEU A 126 -5.20 -9.04 3.25
CA LEU A 126 -4.51 -9.70 4.37
C LEU A 126 -5.42 -9.81 5.58
N ASP A 127 -6.11 -8.74 5.95
CA ASP A 127 -7.07 -8.72 7.04
C ASP A 127 -8.22 -9.71 6.83
N PHE A 128 -8.54 -10.01 5.57
CA PHE A 128 -9.58 -10.99 5.22
C PHE A 128 -9.10 -12.44 5.26
N ILE A 129 -7.92 -12.73 4.68
CA ILE A 129 -7.43 -14.11 4.49
C ILE A 129 -6.59 -14.63 5.66
N ALA A 130 -5.96 -13.75 6.42
CA ALA A 130 -4.98 -14.18 7.41
C ALA A 130 -5.64 -14.74 8.67
N THR A 131 -4.93 -15.68 9.28
CA THR A 131 -5.33 -16.30 10.54
C THR A 131 -5.09 -15.35 11.72
N GLU A 132 -5.77 -15.60 12.83
CA GLU A 132 -5.62 -14.79 14.06
C GLU A 132 -4.17 -14.78 14.58
N GLU A 133 -3.44 -15.88 14.35
CA GLU A 133 -2.01 -16.03 14.68
C GLU A 133 -1.09 -15.18 13.79
N GLU A 134 -1.44 -14.98 12.52
CA GLU A 134 -0.67 -14.17 11.55
C GLU A 134 -0.89 -12.66 11.71
N LEU A 135 -2.10 -12.24 12.11
CA LEU A 135 -2.46 -10.82 12.32
C LEU A 135 -2.19 -10.34 13.75
N GLY A 136 -2.12 -11.27 14.71
CA GLY A 136 -2.11 -11.01 16.15
C GLY A 136 -3.34 -10.22 16.63
N LYS A 137 -4.39 -10.16 15.83
CA LYS A 137 -5.69 -9.53 16.09
C LYS A 137 -6.77 -10.51 15.64
N PRO A 138 -7.99 -10.46 16.21
CA PRO A 138 -9.09 -11.29 15.77
C PRO A 138 -9.33 -11.14 14.26
N ALA A 139 -9.46 -12.26 13.54
CA ALA A 139 -9.73 -12.22 12.11
C ALA A 139 -11.00 -11.40 11.81
N LEU A 140 -10.97 -10.59 10.75
CA LEU A 140 -12.08 -9.71 10.35
C LEU A 140 -12.52 -8.71 11.44
N ALA A 141 -11.60 -8.26 12.31
CA ALA A 141 -11.87 -7.21 13.29
C ALA A 141 -12.47 -5.95 12.65
N ASP A 142 -11.91 -5.52 11.52
CA ASP A 142 -12.38 -4.37 10.75
C ASP A 142 -13.85 -4.50 10.32
N LEU A 143 -14.26 -5.71 9.92
CA LEU A 143 -15.63 -5.98 9.52
C LEU A 143 -16.60 -5.91 10.71
N LYS A 144 -16.17 -6.35 11.90
CA LYS A 144 -16.97 -6.20 13.14
C LYS A 144 -17.13 -4.74 13.56
N GLU A 145 -16.16 -3.89 13.24
CA GLU A 145 -16.23 -2.45 13.44
C GLU A 145 -17.05 -1.71 12.37
N GLY A 146 -17.56 -2.43 11.37
CA GLY A 146 -18.34 -1.88 10.26
C GLY A 146 -17.48 -1.27 9.15
N ASN A 147 -16.18 -1.58 9.09
CA ASN A 147 -15.31 -1.20 7.99
C ASN A 147 -15.38 -2.28 6.90
N LEU A 148 -15.95 -1.92 5.75
CA LEU A 148 -16.03 -2.82 4.59
C LEU A 148 -14.77 -2.68 3.74
N GLY A 149 -13.94 -3.72 3.76
CA GLY A 149 -12.77 -3.83 2.88
C GLY A 149 -13.16 -4.27 1.47
N ALA A 150 -12.23 -4.10 0.53
CA ALA A 150 -12.44 -4.42 -0.88
C ALA A 150 -13.01 -5.83 -1.14
N PRO A 151 -12.56 -6.93 -0.49
CA PRO A 151 -13.09 -8.27 -0.76
C PRO A 151 -14.60 -8.39 -0.53
N VAL A 152 -15.11 -7.78 0.55
CA VAL A 152 -16.52 -7.82 0.90
C VAL A 152 -17.35 -6.99 -0.09
N LEU A 153 -16.85 -5.81 -0.46
CA LEU A 153 -17.52 -4.93 -1.44
C LEU A 153 -17.66 -5.60 -2.81
N PHE A 154 -16.60 -6.25 -3.30
CA PHE A 154 -16.64 -6.96 -4.58
C PHE A 154 -17.60 -8.16 -4.59
N ALA A 155 -17.82 -8.79 -3.44
CA ALA A 155 -18.81 -9.86 -3.30
C ALA A 155 -20.24 -9.32 -3.17
N ALA A 156 -20.42 -8.14 -2.59
CA ALA A 156 -21.71 -7.47 -2.44
C ALA A 156 -22.19 -6.72 -3.71
N GLN A 157 -21.33 -6.56 -4.72
CA GLN A 157 -21.67 -5.95 -6.00
C GLN A 157 -22.79 -6.72 -6.73
N ASP A 158 -23.61 -5.97 -7.49
CA ASP A 158 -24.65 -6.57 -8.33
C ASP A 158 -24.06 -7.56 -9.34
N GLY A 159 -24.74 -8.70 -9.50
CA GLY A 159 -24.29 -9.80 -10.36
C GLY A 159 -23.08 -10.60 -9.88
N ALA A 160 -22.47 -10.27 -8.73
CA ALA A 160 -21.37 -11.07 -8.16
C ALA A 160 -21.84 -12.36 -7.49
N LEU A 161 -23.04 -12.33 -6.90
CA LEU A 161 -23.69 -13.45 -6.21
C LEU A 161 -25.13 -13.58 -6.70
N PRO A 162 -25.75 -14.77 -6.57
CA PRO A 162 -27.20 -14.89 -6.63
C PRO A 162 -27.85 -13.91 -5.64
N GLU A 163 -28.94 -13.24 -6.02
CA GLU A 163 -29.55 -12.17 -5.22
C GLU A 163 -29.86 -12.58 -3.77
N LYS A 164 -30.29 -13.83 -3.56
CA LYS A 164 -30.51 -14.38 -2.22
C LYS A 164 -29.22 -14.38 -1.38
N HIS A 165 -28.11 -14.84 -1.94
CA HIS A 165 -26.80 -14.88 -1.26
C HIS A 165 -26.27 -13.47 -1.02
N ARG A 166 -26.45 -12.55 -1.97
CA ARG A 166 -26.13 -11.14 -1.80
C ARG A 166 -26.89 -10.53 -0.62
N GLN A 167 -28.20 -10.79 -0.50
CA GLN A 167 -28.99 -10.34 0.64
C GLN A 167 -28.54 -10.96 1.97
N GLU A 168 -28.18 -12.25 1.99
CA GLU A 168 -27.63 -12.91 3.19
C GLU A 168 -26.31 -12.26 3.64
N LEU A 169 -25.43 -11.91 2.69
CA LEU A 169 -24.17 -11.20 2.95
C LEU A 169 -24.44 -9.81 3.56
N LEU A 170 -25.28 -9.00 2.92
CA LEU A 170 -25.61 -7.65 3.39
C LEU A 170 -26.23 -7.68 4.79
N GLN A 171 -27.16 -8.59 5.05
CA GLN A 171 -27.76 -8.73 6.37
C GLN A 171 -26.75 -9.15 7.45
N ALA A 172 -25.73 -9.94 7.10
CA ALA A 172 -24.67 -10.34 8.04
C ALA A 172 -23.76 -9.16 8.39
N ILE A 173 -23.48 -8.32 7.40
CA ILE A 173 -22.72 -7.09 7.55
C ILE A 173 -23.49 -6.06 8.38
N ASP A 174 -24.77 -5.81 8.09
CA ASP A 174 -25.60 -4.83 8.78
C ASP A 174 -25.71 -5.15 10.28
N ARG A 175 -25.80 -6.44 10.63
CA ARG A 175 -25.81 -6.89 12.02
C ARG A 175 -24.41 -7.04 12.63
N ARG A 176 -23.36 -6.59 11.95
CA ARG A 176 -21.95 -6.60 12.39
C ARG A 176 -21.46 -7.97 12.84
N LEU A 177 -21.88 -9.01 12.14
CA LEU A 177 -21.51 -10.40 12.43
C LEU A 177 -21.84 -10.81 13.87
N SER A 178 -22.95 -10.30 14.41
CA SER A 178 -23.36 -10.53 15.80
C SER A 178 -23.95 -11.93 16.05
N ARG A 179 -24.24 -12.72 15.01
CA ARG A 179 -24.76 -14.09 15.17
C ARG A 179 -23.66 -15.13 14.97
N ASP A 180 -23.81 -16.24 15.68
CA ASP A 180 -22.96 -17.42 15.48
C ASP A 180 -23.04 -17.89 14.02
N GLY A 181 -21.88 -18.09 13.40
CA GLY A 181 -21.76 -18.51 12.00
C GLY A 181 -21.75 -17.37 10.98
N ASP A 182 -21.93 -16.10 11.38
CA ASP A 182 -21.89 -14.96 10.44
C ASP A 182 -20.51 -14.81 9.79
N LEU A 183 -19.44 -15.10 10.53
CA LEU A 183 -18.07 -15.02 10.04
C LEU A 183 -17.84 -16.02 8.89
N GLU A 184 -18.24 -17.27 9.11
CA GLU A 184 -18.14 -18.37 8.16
C GLU A 184 -19.05 -18.12 6.94
N LEU A 185 -20.25 -17.57 7.18
CA LEU A 185 -21.16 -17.14 6.13
C LEU A 185 -20.50 -16.09 5.24
N VAL A 186 -19.94 -15.02 5.81
CA VAL A 186 -19.26 -13.96 5.05
C VAL A 186 -18.08 -14.54 4.28
N LYS A 187 -17.22 -15.34 4.92
CA LYS A 187 -16.06 -15.96 4.25
C LYS A 187 -16.48 -16.78 3.03
N ARG A 188 -17.49 -17.63 3.18
CA ARG A 188 -18.05 -18.44 2.09
C ARG A 188 -18.61 -17.58 0.96
N LEU A 189 -19.39 -16.55 1.28
CA LEU A 189 -20.04 -15.71 0.27
C LEU A 189 -19.04 -14.81 -0.47
N VAL A 190 -17.99 -14.35 0.21
CA VAL A 190 -16.90 -13.60 -0.43
C VAL A 190 -16.11 -14.49 -1.39
N ASP A 191 -15.86 -15.75 -1.02
CA ASP A 191 -15.23 -16.74 -1.90
C ASP A 191 -16.11 -17.05 -3.12
N GLU A 192 -17.40 -17.31 -2.91
CA GLU A 192 -18.38 -17.54 -4.00
C GLU A 192 -18.48 -16.35 -4.97
N GLY A 193 -18.47 -15.13 -4.43
CA GLY A 193 -18.50 -13.88 -5.21
C GLY A 193 -17.16 -13.48 -5.83
N LYS A 194 -16.10 -14.27 -5.62
CA LYS A 194 -14.71 -14.00 -6.04
C LYS A 194 -14.17 -12.65 -5.56
N GLY A 195 -14.58 -12.25 -4.35
CA GLY A 195 -14.28 -10.93 -3.80
C GLY A 195 -12.78 -10.73 -3.59
N VAL A 196 -12.09 -11.77 -3.11
CA VAL A 196 -10.64 -11.75 -2.92
C VAL A 196 -9.91 -11.61 -4.27
N GLU A 197 -10.26 -12.41 -5.28
CA GLU A 197 -9.65 -12.38 -6.60
C GLU A 197 -9.83 -11.02 -7.29
N LYS A 198 -11.03 -10.43 -7.19
CA LYS A 198 -11.31 -9.10 -7.73
C LYS A 198 -10.50 -8.01 -7.01
N SER A 199 -10.36 -8.09 -5.69
CA SER A 199 -9.46 -7.20 -4.93
C SER A 199 -8.01 -7.34 -5.37
N LYS A 200 -7.53 -8.57 -5.60
CA LYS A 200 -6.19 -8.80 -6.14
C LYS A 200 -6.01 -8.15 -7.51
N ALA A 201 -7.00 -8.28 -8.40
CA ALA A 201 -6.96 -7.64 -9.71
C ALA A 201 -6.95 -6.11 -9.62
N LEU A 202 -7.72 -5.52 -8.69
CA LEU A 202 -7.74 -4.09 -8.43
C LEU A 202 -6.38 -3.57 -7.95
N ALA A 203 -5.76 -4.23 -6.96
CA ALA A 203 -4.44 -3.86 -6.47
C ALA A 203 -3.36 -3.93 -7.57
N ARG A 204 -3.35 -4.99 -8.38
CA ARG A 204 -2.44 -5.10 -9.53
C ARG A 204 -2.63 -3.94 -10.51
N ARG A 205 -3.89 -3.61 -10.83
CA ARG A 205 -4.22 -2.47 -11.72
C ARG A 205 -3.66 -1.16 -11.18
N PHE A 206 -3.74 -0.91 -9.88
CA PHE A 206 -3.14 0.30 -9.30
C PHE A 206 -1.62 0.32 -9.44
N VAL A 207 -0.93 -0.80 -9.19
CA VAL A 207 0.53 -0.83 -9.39
C VAL A 207 0.92 -0.67 -10.86
N ASP A 208 0.12 -1.20 -11.79
CA ASP A 208 0.33 -0.99 -13.23
C ASP A 208 0.15 0.48 -13.61
N LEU A 209 -0.90 1.14 -13.10
CA LEU A 209 -1.09 2.59 -13.27
C LEU A 209 0.07 3.39 -12.68
N ALA A 210 0.57 3.02 -11.49
CA ALA A 210 1.75 3.63 -10.89
C ALA A 210 2.98 3.47 -11.81
N SER A 211 3.17 2.30 -12.39
CA SER A 211 4.29 1.99 -13.28
C SER A 211 4.25 2.85 -14.56
N LEU A 212 3.06 3.09 -15.12
CA LEU A 212 2.85 3.98 -16.26
C LEU A 212 3.21 5.44 -15.94
N GLU A 213 2.93 5.91 -14.73
CA GLU A 213 3.34 7.25 -14.31
C GLU A 213 4.86 7.37 -14.17
N LEU A 214 5.53 6.32 -13.66
CA LEU A 214 7.00 6.29 -13.64
C LEU A 214 7.63 6.26 -15.02
N ASP A 215 6.98 5.63 -16.00
CA ASP A 215 7.51 5.55 -17.37
C ASP A 215 7.60 6.91 -18.08
N LYS A 216 6.89 7.91 -17.57
CA LYS A 216 6.94 9.31 -18.04
C LYS A 216 8.10 10.11 -17.44
N LEU A 217 8.83 9.56 -16.48
CA LEU A 217 10.00 10.19 -15.86
C LEU A 217 11.28 9.76 -16.57
N ASP A 218 12.30 10.62 -16.56
CA ASP A 218 13.61 10.27 -17.09
C ASP A 218 14.21 9.05 -16.39
N PRO A 219 14.92 8.16 -17.13
CA PRO A 219 15.58 7.02 -16.53
C PRO A 219 16.69 7.47 -15.57
N GLY A 220 16.77 6.81 -14.41
CA GLY A 220 17.76 7.11 -13.38
C GLY A 220 17.57 6.28 -12.12
N GLU A 221 18.47 6.45 -11.15
CA GLU A 221 18.48 5.65 -9.91
C GLU A 221 17.19 5.83 -9.10
N ALA A 222 16.67 7.05 -9.02
CA ALA A 222 15.41 7.34 -8.32
C ALA A 222 14.21 6.61 -8.97
N ARG A 223 14.07 6.68 -10.30
CA ARG A 223 13.02 5.95 -11.03
C ARG A 223 13.16 4.44 -10.84
N ALA A 224 14.38 3.90 -10.84
CA ALA A 224 14.63 2.48 -10.59
C ALA A 224 14.23 2.06 -9.16
N GLY A 225 14.56 2.87 -8.15
CA GLY A 225 14.14 2.63 -6.76
C GLY A 225 12.63 2.68 -6.57
N MET A 226 11.95 3.67 -7.16
CA MET A 226 10.48 3.76 -7.13
C MET A 226 9.82 2.56 -7.82
N ARG A 227 10.39 2.12 -8.95
CA ARG A 227 9.91 0.92 -9.66
C ARG A 227 10.08 -0.33 -8.81
N LEU A 228 11.22 -0.49 -8.13
CA LEU A 228 11.44 -1.59 -7.20
C LEU A 228 10.41 -1.59 -6.07
N PHE A 229 10.06 -0.42 -5.51
CA PHE A 229 9.04 -0.30 -4.49
C PHE A 229 7.63 -0.68 -4.98
N ALA A 230 7.27 -0.24 -6.20
CA ALA A 230 6.01 -0.60 -6.84
C ALA A 230 5.87 -2.12 -6.99
N GLU A 231 6.94 -2.76 -7.46
CA GLU A 231 6.98 -4.20 -7.67
C GLU A 231 7.05 -4.98 -6.37
N TYR A 232 7.69 -4.44 -5.34
CA TYR A 232 7.59 -4.99 -3.99
C TYR A 232 6.14 -4.98 -3.48
N ALA A 233 5.38 -3.93 -3.77
CA ALA A 233 3.95 -3.89 -3.44
C ALA A 233 3.14 -4.98 -4.19
N LYS A 234 3.50 -5.26 -5.45
CA LYS A 234 3.01 -6.45 -6.20
C LYS A 234 3.46 -7.77 -5.56
N ALA A 235 4.67 -7.82 -5.02
CA ALA A 235 5.35 -9.02 -4.55
C ALA A 235 4.91 -9.55 -3.20
N LYS A 236 4.13 -8.78 -2.42
CA LYS A 236 3.79 -9.16 -1.05
C LYS A 236 3.11 -10.55 -1.06
N PRO A 237 3.75 -11.61 -0.51
CA PRO A 237 3.71 -12.94 -1.12
C PRO A 237 2.43 -13.75 -0.90
N ALA A 238 1.46 -13.25 -0.12
CA ALA A 238 0.21 -13.96 0.16
C ALA A 238 -0.98 -13.45 -0.67
N VAL A 239 -0.87 -12.26 -1.26
CA VAL A 239 -2.03 -11.53 -1.76
C VAL A 239 -2.11 -11.55 -3.27
N LEU A 240 -1.09 -11.09 -4.00
CA LEU A 240 -1.27 -10.81 -5.44
C LEU A 240 -0.76 -11.89 -6.39
N SER A 241 -0.30 -13.06 -5.93
CA SER A 241 -0.05 -14.21 -6.79
C SER A 241 -1.23 -15.18 -6.73
N ASN A 242 -1.81 -15.53 -7.89
CA ASN A 242 -2.75 -16.66 -8.00
C ASN A 242 -2.00 -17.99 -8.14
N GLU A 243 -0.71 -18.00 -7.85
CA GLU A 243 0.16 -19.13 -8.07
C GLU A 243 0.83 -19.47 -6.75
N ARG A 244 0.79 -20.77 -6.39
CA ARG A 244 1.61 -21.35 -5.34
C ARG A 244 3.13 -21.13 -5.54
N ASN A 245 3.53 -20.49 -6.66
CA ASN A 245 4.90 -20.32 -7.11
C ASN A 245 5.32 -18.87 -7.42
N GLY A 246 4.61 -17.84 -6.94
CA GLY A 246 5.22 -16.51 -6.69
C GLY A 246 6.01 -15.81 -7.82
N GLU A 247 5.75 -16.08 -9.10
CA GLU A 247 6.45 -15.44 -10.21
C GLU A 247 5.90 -14.04 -10.48
N ILE A 248 6.76 -13.03 -10.35
CA ILE A 248 6.49 -11.67 -10.80
C ILE A 248 7.25 -11.51 -12.11
N TYR A 249 6.52 -11.47 -13.21
CA TYR A 249 7.06 -11.10 -14.51
C TYR A 249 7.03 -9.59 -14.64
N MET A 250 8.21 -8.98 -14.60
CA MET A 250 8.38 -7.58 -14.99
C MET A 250 8.20 -7.44 -16.50
N ALA A 251 7.60 -6.32 -16.91
CA ALA A 251 7.26 -6.04 -18.29
C ALA A 251 8.48 -6.19 -19.22
N ARG A 252 8.26 -7.02 -20.25
CA ARG A 252 9.16 -7.41 -21.33
C ARG A 252 9.52 -6.21 -22.21
N SER A 253 10.78 -6.08 -22.60
CA SER A 253 11.13 -5.38 -23.85
C SER A 253 10.78 -6.25 -25.06
N GLU A 254 10.93 -7.59 -24.98
CA GLU A 254 10.49 -8.53 -26.02
C GLU A 254 10.10 -9.91 -25.44
N PRO A 255 9.20 -10.68 -26.07
CA PRO A 255 8.91 -12.06 -25.67
C PRO A 255 10.18 -12.94 -25.74
N GLY A 256 10.71 -13.34 -24.58
CA GLY A 256 11.91 -14.19 -24.47
C GLY A 256 13.14 -13.50 -23.89
N SER A 257 13.11 -12.18 -23.71
CA SER A 257 14.17 -11.43 -23.00
C SER A 257 14.07 -11.62 -21.49
N ARG A 258 15.22 -11.81 -20.82
CA ARG A 258 15.37 -11.78 -19.35
C ARG A 258 15.87 -10.40 -18.89
N ASP A 259 15.49 -9.34 -19.57
CA ASP A 259 15.96 -8.00 -19.22
C ASP A 259 15.09 -7.36 -18.13
N GLY A 260 15.74 -6.87 -17.08
CA GLY A 260 15.10 -6.12 -16.01
C GLY A 260 15.07 -6.84 -14.66
N TRP A 261 14.39 -6.23 -13.71
CA TRP A 261 14.21 -6.81 -12.38
C TRP A 261 13.28 -8.02 -12.47
N MET A 262 13.58 -9.11 -11.80
CA MET A 262 12.78 -10.32 -11.77
C MET A 262 12.76 -10.89 -10.37
N ARG A 263 11.67 -11.54 -9.97
CA ARG A 263 11.63 -12.25 -8.70
C ARG A 263 12.03 -13.69 -8.90
N HIS A 264 13.05 -14.15 -8.17
CA HIS A 264 13.47 -15.55 -8.21
C HIS A 264 12.34 -16.45 -7.69
N PRO A 265 11.89 -17.45 -8.46
CA PRO A 265 10.64 -18.19 -8.19
C PRO A 265 10.68 -18.97 -6.87
N ILE A 266 11.85 -19.48 -6.49
CA ILE A 266 12.01 -20.31 -5.28
C ILE A 266 12.37 -19.49 -4.04
N THR A 267 13.20 -18.46 -4.18
CA THR A 267 13.78 -17.73 -3.04
C THR A 267 13.07 -16.42 -2.77
N GLY A 268 12.23 -15.96 -3.69
CA GLY A 268 11.52 -14.69 -3.60
C GLY A 268 12.40 -13.44 -3.71
N ARG A 269 13.71 -13.61 -3.96
CA ARG A 269 14.67 -12.51 -4.13
C ARG A 269 14.33 -11.69 -5.37
N VAL A 270 14.54 -10.39 -5.31
CA VAL A 270 14.40 -9.53 -6.49
C VAL A 270 15.78 -9.35 -7.12
N GLU A 271 15.90 -9.64 -8.40
CA GLU A 271 17.16 -9.82 -9.12
C GLU A 271 17.14 -8.97 -10.39
N LEU A 272 18.14 -8.14 -10.62
CA LEU A 272 18.32 -7.44 -11.89
C LEU A 272 19.01 -8.39 -12.87
N TRP A 273 18.39 -8.62 -14.01
CA TRP A 273 18.96 -9.43 -15.09
C TRP A 273 19.24 -8.55 -16.30
N GLU A 274 20.36 -8.83 -16.95
CA GLU A 274 20.70 -8.29 -18.26
C GLU A 274 20.98 -9.46 -19.21
N ASP A 275 20.48 -9.30 -20.41
CA ASP A 275 20.46 -10.14 -21.60
C ASP A 275 21.23 -11.47 -21.54
N HIS A 276 20.48 -12.58 -21.61
CA HIS A 276 20.98 -13.97 -21.68
C HIS A 276 22.03 -14.40 -20.63
N GLY A 277 22.25 -13.62 -19.57
CA GLY A 277 23.12 -13.98 -18.46
C GLY A 277 22.67 -15.27 -17.76
N GLN A 278 23.62 -16.10 -17.34
CA GLN A 278 23.34 -17.28 -16.49
C GLN A 278 23.10 -16.90 -15.02
N THR A 279 23.51 -15.68 -14.63
CA THR A 279 23.43 -15.17 -13.26
C THR A 279 22.90 -13.73 -13.27
N PRO A 280 22.16 -13.31 -12.22
CA PRO A 280 21.67 -11.94 -12.12
C PRO A 280 22.82 -10.95 -11.97
N LYS A 281 22.66 -9.77 -12.58
CA LYS A 281 23.58 -8.63 -12.48
C LYS A 281 23.61 -8.05 -11.07
N CYS A 282 22.45 -7.93 -10.42
CA CYS A 282 22.37 -7.49 -9.03
C CYS A 282 21.22 -8.21 -8.32
N ILE A 283 21.30 -8.32 -7.00
CA ILE A 283 20.23 -8.87 -6.16
C ILE A 283 19.83 -7.80 -5.16
N ALA A 284 18.56 -7.41 -5.15
CA ALA A 284 17.99 -6.56 -4.11
C ALA A 284 17.74 -7.41 -2.86
N GLN A 285 18.45 -7.07 -1.79
CA GLN A 285 18.34 -7.67 -0.48
C GLN A 285 17.60 -6.72 0.45
N PHE A 286 16.53 -7.23 1.06
CA PHE A 286 15.69 -6.51 2.01
C PHE A 286 16.10 -6.95 3.43
N TYR A 287 16.40 -5.99 4.30
CA TYR A 287 16.82 -6.29 5.68
C TYR A 287 15.67 -6.04 6.65
N GLN A 288 15.43 -4.78 6.99
CA GLN A 288 14.35 -4.31 7.87
C GLN A 288 13.33 -3.47 7.07
N PRO A 289 12.16 -3.11 7.62
CA PRO A 289 11.22 -2.22 6.95
C PRO A 289 11.93 -0.95 6.46
N GLY A 290 11.88 -0.73 5.15
CA GLY A 290 12.53 0.42 4.51
C GLY A 290 14.00 0.23 4.16
N THR A 291 14.69 -0.84 4.56
CA THR A 291 16.12 -0.99 4.24
C THR A 291 16.34 -1.94 3.06
N ILE A 292 16.93 -1.43 1.98
CA ILE A 292 17.17 -2.17 0.73
C ILE A 292 18.61 -1.94 0.27
N ALA A 293 19.36 -3.02 0.06
CA ALA A 293 20.66 -2.96 -0.61
C ALA A 293 20.65 -3.73 -1.92
N LEU A 294 21.28 -3.18 -2.95
CA LEU A 294 21.62 -3.90 -4.16
C LEU A 294 22.99 -4.54 -4.00
N ARG A 295 23.05 -5.86 -4.09
CA ARG A 295 24.30 -6.62 -4.15
C ARG A 295 24.59 -6.99 -5.59
N CYS A 296 25.56 -6.32 -6.18
CA CYS A 296 26.08 -6.64 -7.51
C CYS A 296 27.40 -7.43 -7.34
N PRO A 297 27.65 -8.50 -8.11
CA PRO A 297 28.87 -9.29 -7.98
C PRO A 297 30.13 -8.44 -8.15
N GLY A 298 31.07 -8.54 -7.22
CA GLY A 298 32.35 -7.81 -7.26
C GLY A 298 32.28 -6.36 -6.77
N GLU A 299 31.10 -5.88 -6.35
CA GLU A 299 30.91 -4.54 -5.82
C GLU A 299 30.46 -4.58 -4.35
N PRO A 300 30.81 -3.58 -3.54
CA PRO A 300 30.21 -3.42 -2.22
C PRO A 300 28.69 -3.20 -2.34
N PRO A 301 27.88 -3.59 -1.34
CA PRO A 301 26.44 -3.38 -1.37
C PRO A 301 26.11 -1.90 -1.57
N LYS A 302 25.27 -1.60 -2.58
CA LYS A 302 24.77 -0.25 -2.79
C LYS A 302 23.44 -0.10 -2.07
N TRP A 303 23.44 0.65 -0.97
CA TRP A 303 22.23 0.93 -0.20
C TRP A 303 21.32 1.88 -0.99
N MET A 304 20.12 1.39 -1.31
CA MET A 304 19.08 2.17 -2.01
C MET A 304 18.23 2.96 -1.01
N TYR A 305 18.09 2.46 0.21
CA TYR A 305 17.38 3.09 1.31
C TYR A 305 17.88 2.51 2.65
N GLY A 306 18.13 3.37 3.64
CA GLY A 306 18.78 3.03 4.92
C GLY A 306 20.32 3.18 4.86
N GLU A 307 20.94 3.40 6.02
CA GLU A 307 22.41 3.34 6.19
C GLU A 307 22.84 1.96 6.70
N GLU A 308 24.12 1.65 6.53
CA GLU A 308 24.75 0.46 7.11
C GLU A 308 24.67 0.56 8.64
N GLU A 309 23.75 -0.18 9.28
CA GLU A 309 23.85 -0.38 10.72
C GLU A 309 25.10 -1.22 10.96
N ASP A 310 26.16 -0.57 11.46
CA ASP A 310 27.36 -1.21 12.00
C ASP A 310 26.91 -2.34 12.96
N THR A 311 27.00 -3.58 12.49
CA THR A 311 26.72 -4.80 13.28
C THR A 311 27.75 -5.00 14.38
#